data_AF-X0YDK8-F1
#
_entry.id   AF-X0YDK8-F1
#
_cell.length_a   1.000
_cell.length_b   1.000
_cell.length_c   1.000
_cell.angle_alpha   90.00
_cell.angle_beta   90.00
_cell.angle_gamma   90.00
#
_symmetry.space_group_name_H-M   'P 1'
#
loop_
_entity.id
_entity.type
_entity.pdbx_description
1 polymer ?
#
loop_
_entity_poly.entity_id
_entity_poly.type
_entity_poly.pdbx_seq_one_letter_code
_entity_poly.pdbx_strand_id
1 'polypeptide(L)'
;AVFGVDPPPAGKKLRELCNSIAFIEEHILHFYFLAGADFILGPEADYSVRNVIGIISAAPDIARRVVKVRHMAGRMLEMIAGKAIHPAAAVPGGFSRPLLEEERKELRQMADECLELAKFSMSFAKENLFPKYLDVVNSLGVIKTGFLGTVKEDGSMDLYDGKLRMMSADGSYEDFKYEDYTDYISEHVEPWSYLKFPYAKKAGEFSMDLDNPNGIYRTNTLARMNVCDKIDTPLAQAE
;
A
#
# COMPACT_ATOMS: atom_id res chain seq x y z
N ALA A 1 3.25 20.30 -11.79
CA ALA A 1 2.01 20.57 -12.55
C ALA A 1 1.63 22.05 -12.51
N VAL A 2 0.92 22.56 -11.49
CA VAL A 2 0.34 23.93 -11.50
C VAL A 2 1.33 25.05 -11.81
N PHE A 3 2.52 25.06 -11.19
CA PHE A 3 3.53 26.10 -11.41
C PHE A 3 4.47 25.83 -12.60
N GLY A 4 4.28 24.73 -13.34
CA GLY A 4 5.19 24.35 -14.44
C GLY A 4 6.61 23.98 -14.01
N VAL A 5 6.86 23.72 -12.72
CA VAL A 5 8.19 23.39 -12.18
C VAL A 5 8.34 21.90 -11.98
N ASP A 6 9.43 21.34 -12.50
CA ASP A 6 9.90 19.99 -12.19
C ASP A 6 10.89 20.02 -11.01
N PRO A 7 10.63 19.31 -9.89
CA PRO A 7 11.55 19.28 -8.77
C PRO A 7 12.95 18.76 -9.15
N PRO A 8 14.03 19.28 -8.54
CA PRO A 8 15.37 18.75 -8.77
C PRO A 8 15.46 17.29 -8.31
N PRO A 9 16.42 16.49 -8.82
CA PRO A 9 16.54 15.06 -8.52
C PRO A 9 16.58 14.74 -7.01
N ALA A 10 17.24 15.56 -6.20
CA ALA A 10 17.26 15.39 -4.75
C ALA A 10 15.86 15.55 -4.12
N GLY A 11 15.08 16.53 -4.59
CA GLY A 11 13.71 16.76 -4.11
C GLY A 11 12.77 15.59 -4.45
N LYS A 12 12.90 15.01 -5.65
CA LYS A 12 12.14 13.81 -6.05
C LYS A 12 12.46 12.62 -5.14
N LYS A 13 13.75 12.32 -4.95
CA LYS A 13 14.21 11.21 -4.10
C LYS A 13 13.80 11.34 -2.64
N LEU A 14 13.80 12.55 -2.08
CA LEU A 14 13.36 12.77 -0.70
C LEU A 14 11.85 12.55 -0.54
N ARG A 15 11.05 12.97 -1.53
CA ARG A 15 9.60 12.69 -1.54
C ARG A 15 9.31 11.21 -1.68
N GLU A 16 10.02 10.53 -2.58
CA GLU A 16 9.93 9.08 -2.77
C GLU A 16 10.31 8.32 -1.48
N LEU A 17 11.40 8.72 -0.83
CA LEU A 17 11.81 8.16 0.47
C LEU A 17 10.72 8.34 1.54
N CYS A 18 10.13 9.54 1.67
CA CYS A 18 9.00 9.75 2.58
C CYS A 18 7.82 8.83 2.24
N ASN A 19 7.50 8.66 0.96
CA ASN A 19 6.44 7.75 0.53
C ASN A 19 6.75 6.30 0.91
N SER A 20 7.97 5.81 0.68
CA SER A 20 8.37 4.45 1.08
C SER A 20 8.28 4.21 2.59
N ILE A 21 8.66 5.20 3.40
CA ILE A 21 8.58 5.10 4.87
C ILE A 21 7.12 5.12 5.34
N ALA A 22 6.29 5.99 4.76
CA ALA A 22 4.86 6.00 5.06
C ALA A 22 4.19 4.67 4.64
N PHE A 23 4.56 4.13 3.48
CA PHE A 23 4.04 2.88 2.96
C PHE A 23 4.35 1.68 3.88
N ILE A 24 5.57 1.58 4.42
CA ILE A 24 5.86 0.51 5.39
C ILE A 24 5.13 0.74 6.72
N GLU A 25 5.08 1.98 7.20
CA GLU A 25 4.41 2.32 8.48
C GLU A 25 2.92 1.95 8.46
N GLU A 26 2.22 2.29 7.37
CA GLU A 26 0.78 1.99 7.23
C GLU A 26 0.52 0.47 7.07
N HIS A 27 1.42 -0.26 6.38
CA HIS A 27 1.26 -1.71 6.21
C HIS A 27 1.53 -2.46 7.51
N ILE A 28 2.51 -2.01 8.30
CA ILE A 28 2.72 -2.52 9.67
C ILE A 28 1.48 -2.23 10.52
N LEU A 29 0.96 -1.00 10.47
CA LEU A 29 -0.25 -0.62 11.20
C LEU A 29 -1.42 -1.55 10.84
N HIS A 30 -1.77 -1.63 9.55
CA HIS A 30 -2.92 -2.41 9.12
C HIS A 30 -2.76 -3.89 9.45
N PHE A 31 -1.63 -4.51 9.06
CA PHE A 31 -1.46 -5.96 9.21
C PHE A 31 -1.46 -6.39 10.68
N TYR A 32 -0.76 -5.65 11.57
CA TYR A 32 -0.62 -6.10 12.96
C TYR A 32 -1.63 -5.50 13.94
N PHE A 33 -2.06 -4.25 13.75
CA PHE A 33 -2.95 -3.58 14.70
C PHE A 33 -4.43 -3.72 14.35
N LEU A 34 -4.75 -3.92 13.07
CA LEU A 34 -6.13 -4.01 12.59
C LEU A 34 -6.48 -5.45 12.21
N ALA A 35 -5.84 -6.00 11.18
CA ALA A 35 -6.13 -7.34 10.68
C ALA A 35 -5.56 -8.45 11.59
N GLY A 36 -4.46 -8.18 12.29
CA GLY A 36 -3.67 -9.19 12.98
C GLY A 36 -4.44 -9.95 14.05
N ALA A 37 -5.44 -9.33 14.68
CA ALA A 37 -6.21 -9.98 15.74
C ALA A 37 -7.05 -11.14 15.19
N ASP A 38 -7.68 -10.97 14.02
CA ASP A 38 -8.50 -12.00 13.38
C ASP A 38 -7.68 -13.22 12.95
N PHE A 39 -6.39 -13.02 12.65
CA PHE A 39 -5.51 -14.11 12.22
C PHE A 39 -4.68 -14.73 13.35
N ILE A 40 -4.19 -13.94 14.31
CA ILE A 40 -3.32 -14.43 15.41
C ILE A 40 -4.17 -15.07 16.52
N LEU A 41 -5.29 -14.43 16.87
CA LEU A 41 -6.20 -14.93 17.91
C LEU A 41 -7.29 -15.81 17.29
N GLY A 42 -7.61 -15.59 16.02
CA GLY A 42 -8.61 -16.32 15.26
C GLY A 42 -9.96 -15.60 15.23
N PRO A 43 -10.80 -15.89 14.22
CA PRO A 43 -12.09 -15.23 14.05
C PRO A 43 -13.08 -15.55 15.18
N GLU A 44 -12.94 -16.73 15.81
CA GLU A 44 -13.76 -17.21 16.92
C GLU A 44 -13.34 -16.68 18.30
N ALA A 45 -12.25 -15.90 18.38
CA ALA A 45 -11.83 -15.30 19.64
C ALA A 45 -12.88 -14.32 20.15
N ASP A 46 -13.08 -14.29 21.48
CA ASP A 46 -14.02 -13.36 22.11
C ASP A 46 -13.68 -11.91 21.73
N TYR A 47 -14.70 -11.13 21.38
CA TYR A 47 -14.52 -9.76 20.88
C TYR A 47 -13.79 -8.85 21.89
N SER A 48 -13.88 -9.13 23.19
CA SER A 48 -13.19 -8.35 24.23
C SER A 48 -11.68 -8.49 24.17
N VAL A 49 -11.17 -9.59 23.62
CA VAL A 49 -9.72 -9.85 23.47
C VAL A 49 -9.25 -9.82 22.02
N ARG A 50 -10.15 -9.90 21.03
CA ARG A 50 -9.82 -9.87 19.59
C ARG A 50 -9.45 -8.48 19.10
N ASN A 51 -8.34 -7.97 19.62
CA ASN A 51 -7.78 -6.66 19.36
C ASN A 51 -6.26 -6.66 19.66
N VAL A 52 -5.60 -5.52 19.43
CA VAL A 52 -4.15 -5.39 19.63
C VAL A 52 -3.68 -5.73 21.06
N ILE A 53 -4.50 -5.51 22.09
CA ILE A 53 -4.14 -5.84 23.47
C ILE A 53 -4.11 -7.35 23.68
N GLY A 54 -5.06 -8.09 23.10
CA GLY A 54 -5.02 -9.56 23.13
C GLY A 54 -3.81 -10.13 22.40
N ILE A 55 -3.38 -9.51 21.29
CA ILE A 55 -2.15 -9.89 20.59
C ILE A 55 -0.92 -9.70 21.50
N ILE A 56 -0.85 -8.60 22.27
CA ILE A 56 0.25 -8.36 23.22
C ILE A 56 0.33 -9.50 24.25
N SER A 57 -0.82 -9.97 24.75
CA SER A 57 -0.86 -11.09 25.71
C SER A 57 -0.48 -12.43 25.08
N ALA A 58 -0.95 -12.71 23.85
CA ALA A 58 -0.75 -14.01 23.19
C ALA A 58 0.61 -14.14 22.50
N ALA A 59 1.16 -13.04 21.97
CA ALA A 59 2.39 -13.01 21.18
C ALA A 59 3.27 -11.79 21.54
N PRO A 60 3.75 -11.69 22.80
CA PRO A 60 4.41 -10.49 23.32
C PRO A 60 5.68 -10.12 22.56
N ASP A 61 6.44 -11.10 22.07
CA ASP A 61 7.69 -10.82 21.32
C ASP A 61 7.41 -10.26 19.93
N ILE A 62 6.38 -10.76 19.24
CA ILE A 62 5.91 -10.19 17.97
C ILE A 62 5.43 -8.77 18.20
N ALA A 63 4.57 -8.57 19.20
CA ALA A 63 4.02 -7.26 19.53
C ALA A 63 5.13 -6.24 19.85
N ARG A 64 6.12 -6.60 20.67
CA ARG A 64 7.24 -5.73 21.01
C ARG A 64 8.04 -5.32 19.78
N ARG A 65 8.34 -6.28 18.89
CA ARG A 65 9.10 -6.02 17.65
C ARG A 65 8.33 -5.08 16.72
N VAL A 66 7.05 -5.36 16.51
CA VAL A 66 6.16 -4.56 15.64
C VAL A 66 6.03 -3.12 16.14
N VAL A 67 5.75 -2.93 17.43
CA VAL A 67 5.61 -1.59 18.03
C VAL A 67 6.92 -0.80 17.91
N LYS A 68 8.07 -1.44 18.18
CA LYS A 68 9.40 -0.82 18.03
C LYS A 68 9.59 -0.29 16.60
N VAL A 69 9.39 -1.14 15.60
CA VAL A 69 9.65 -0.78 14.20
C VAL A 69 8.65 0.24 13.67
N ARG A 70 7.36 0.13 14.02
CA ARG A 70 6.37 1.14 13.63
C ARG A 70 6.70 2.51 14.22
N HIS A 71 7.06 2.58 15.51
CA HIS A 71 7.47 3.82 16.14
C HIS A 71 8.71 4.42 15.45
N MET A 72 9.69 3.58 15.12
CA MET A 72 10.89 3.97 14.40
C MET A 72 10.57 4.50 12.99
N ALA A 73 9.67 3.88 12.23
CA ALA A 73 9.24 4.40 10.92
C ALA A 73 8.60 5.80 11.03
N GLY A 74 7.78 6.03 12.06
CA GLY A 74 7.25 7.37 12.37
C GLY A 74 8.36 8.39 12.66
N ARG A 75 9.38 8.01 13.43
CA ARG A 75 10.56 8.84 13.68
C ARG A 75 11.38 9.10 12.40
N MET A 76 11.48 8.13 11.48
CA MET A 76 12.13 8.35 10.19
C MET A 76 11.44 9.46 9.38
N LEU A 77 10.10 9.48 9.36
CA LEU A 77 9.32 10.57 8.75
C LEU A 77 9.53 11.91 9.48
N GLU A 78 9.52 11.91 10.81
CA GLU A 78 9.78 13.12 11.59
C GLU A 78 11.16 13.70 11.31
N MET A 79 12.19 12.85 11.26
CA MET A 79 13.53 13.25 10.85
C MET A 79 13.43 13.93 9.50
N ILE A 80 13.04 13.22 8.43
CA ILE A 80 13.11 13.72 7.05
C ILE A 80 12.20 14.92 6.80
N ALA A 81 10.97 14.90 7.32
CA ALA A 81 9.91 15.83 6.94
C ALA A 81 9.42 16.76 8.06
N GLY A 82 10.08 16.73 9.22
CA GLY A 82 9.82 17.59 10.38
C GLY A 82 8.66 17.12 11.26
N LYS A 83 7.79 16.22 10.77
CA LYS A 83 6.69 15.62 11.53
C LYS A 83 6.44 14.20 11.05
N ALA A 84 6.15 13.31 12.00
CA ALA A 84 5.70 11.95 11.69
C ALA A 84 4.29 11.94 11.05
N ILE A 85 3.41 12.84 11.50
CA ILE A 85 2.03 12.98 11.04
C ILE A 85 1.87 14.39 10.45
N HIS A 86 1.27 14.47 9.26
CA HIS A 86 1.16 15.70 8.47
C HIS A 86 2.53 16.34 8.17
N PRO A 87 3.41 15.60 7.46
CA PRO A 87 4.71 16.14 7.04
C PRO A 87 4.53 17.38 6.16
N ALA A 88 5.38 18.39 6.36
CA ALA A 88 5.28 19.69 5.68
C ALA A 88 6.47 20.00 4.75
N ALA A 89 7.35 19.03 4.53
CA ALA A 89 8.60 19.26 3.82
C ALA A 89 8.49 19.23 2.29
N ALA A 90 7.46 18.59 1.72
CA ALA A 90 7.21 18.65 0.29
C ALA A 90 6.55 20.00 -0.08
N VAL A 91 7.30 20.87 -0.75
CA VAL A 91 6.86 22.22 -1.17
C VAL A 91 6.87 22.35 -2.69
N PRO A 92 6.12 23.28 -3.31
CA PRO A 92 6.23 23.55 -4.74
C PRO A 92 7.70 23.76 -5.16
N GLY A 93 8.12 23.07 -6.22
CA GLY A 93 9.49 23.09 -6.72
C GLY A 93 10.49 22.16 -6.02
N GLY A 94 10.15 21.49 -4.92
CA GLY A 94 11.08 20.55 -4.30
C GLY A 94 10.76 20.08 -2.89
N PHE A 95 11.76 20.18 -2.03
CA PHE A 95 11.72 19.74 -0.64
C PHE A 95 12.36 20.84 0.23
N SER A 96 11.77 21.13 1.39
CA SER A 96 12.09 22.35 2.15
C SER A 96 13.43 22.30 2.88
N ARG A 97 14.07 21.13 2.98
CA ARG A 97 15.37 20.95 3.62
C ARG A 97 16.19 19.86 2.92
N PRO A 98 17.54 19.92 2.98
CA PRO A 98 18.37 18.80 2.59
C PRO A 98 18.32 17.69 3.64
N LEU A 99 18.66 16.46 3.26
CA LEU A 99 19.00 15.38 4.19
C LEU A 99 20.49 15.40 4.45
N LEU A 100 20.89 15.55 5.71
CA LEU A 100 22.30 15.59 6.11
C LEU A 100 22.90 14.17 6.09
N GLU A 101 24.22 14.09 5.90
CA GLU A 101 24.92 12.81 5.79
C GLU A 101 24.78 11.94 7.05
N GLU A 102 24.81 12.53 8.24
CA GLU A 102 24.61 11.79 9.49
C GLU A 102 23.17 11.29 9.65
N GLU A 103 22.17 12.10 9.27
CA GLU A 103 20.77 11.67 9.23
C GLU A 103 20.59 10.50 8.25
N ARG A 104 21.24 10.57 7.08
CA ARG A 104 21.22 9.50 6.07
C ARG A 104 21.77 8.18 6.62
N LYS A 105 22.87 8.22 7.38
CA LYS A 105 23.46 7.03 8.02
C LYS A 105 22.53 6.43 9.07
N GLU A 106 21.91 7.26 9.90
CA GLU A 106 20.94 6.83 10.90
C GLU A 106 19.70 6.19 10.24
N LEU A 107 19.12 6.88 9.25
CA LEU A 107 17.98 6.36 8.47
C LEU A 107 18.29 5.03 7.81
N ARG A 108 19.53 4.82 7.35
CA ARG A 108 19.94 3.56 6.74
C ARG A 108 19.86 2.40 7.73
N GLN A 109 20.34 2.58 8.95
CA GLN A 109 20.24 1.56 10.00
C GLN A 109 18.77 1.25 10.36
N MET A 110 17.94 2.28 10.43
CA MET A 110 16.50 2.12 10.67
C MET A 110 15.80 1.39 9.51
N ALA A 111 16.19 1.67 8.28
CA ALA A 111 15.68 0.99 7.09
C ALA A 111 16.06 -0.50 7.08
N ASP A 112 17.26 -0.85 7.55
CA ASP A 112 17.67 -2.26 7.68
C ASP A 112 16.79 -3.00 8.72
N GLU A 113 16.46 -2.37 9.86
CA GLU A 113 15.51 -2.96 10.82
C GLU A 113 14.09 -3.13 10.24
N CYS A 114 13.63 -2.15 9.46
CA CYS A 114 12.37 -2.21 8.73
C CYS A 114 12.33 -3.38 7.75
N LEU A 115 13.41 -3.59 6.99
CA LEU A 115 13.54 -4.71 6.06
C LEU A 115 13.52 -6.06 6.78
N GLU A 116 14.21 -6.19 7.91
CA GLU A 116 14.19 -7.43 8.69
C GLU A 116 12.81 -7.72 9.27
N LEU A 117 12.02 -6.71 9.64
CA LEU A 117 10.61 -6.92 10.01
C LEU A 117 9.79 -7.37 8.80
N ALA A 118 9.97 -6.76 7.61
CA ALA A 118 9.24 -7.16 6.41
C ALA A 118 9.48 -8.63 6.05
N LYS A 119 10.76 -9.07 6.05
CA LYS A 119 11.14 -10.47 5.84
C LYS A 119 10.50 -11.40 6.86
N PHE A 120 10.58 -11.04 8.15
CA PHE A 120 9.92 -11.80 9.21
C PHE A 120 8.40 -11.88 8.99
N SER A 121 7.76 -10.78 8.62
CA SER A 121 6.31 -10.70 8.43
C SER A 121 5.86 -11.62 7.30
N MET A 122 6.60 -11.64 6.17
CA MET A 122 6.34 -12.52 5.04
C MET A 122 6.48 -14.00 5.40
N SER A 123 7.58 -14.40 6.05
CA SER A 123 7.77 -15.79 6.52
C SER A 123 6.69 -16.18 7.52
N PHE A 124 6.43 -15.33 8.53
CA PHE A 124 5.42 -15.59 9.55
C PHE A 124 4.02 -15.76 8.94
N ALA A 125 3.63 -14.89 8.02
CA ALA A 125 2.34 -14.94 7.36
C ALA A 125 2.17 -16.25 6.54
N LYS A 126 3.17 -16.61 5.73
CA LYS A 126 3.13 -17.80 4.87
C LYS A 126 3.19 -19.10 5.65
N GLU A 127 4.00 -19.16 6.70
CA GLU A 127 4.29 -20.42 7.40
C GLU A 127 3.35 -20.68 8.58
N ASN A 128 2.92 -19.63 9.29
CA ASN A 128 2.25 -19.78 10.58
C ASN A 128 0.81 -19.27 10.61
N LEU A 129 0.47 -18.36 9.69
CA LEU A 129 -0.78 -17.62 9.70
C LEU A 129 -1.75 -18.13 8.64
N PHE A 130 -1.50 -17.83 7.37
CA PHE A 130 -2.42 -18.10 6.27
C PHE A 130 -2.73 -19.58 6.03
N PRO A 131 -1.84 -20.57 6.26
CA PRO A 131 -2.18 -21.98 6.08
C PRO A 131 -3.43 -22.43 6.85
N LYS A 132 -3.73 -21.79 7.99
CA LYS A 132 -4.91 -22.08 8.82
C LYS A 132 -6.22 -21.55 8.23
N TYR A 133 -6.15 -20.63 7.26
CA TYR A 133 -7.28 -19.85 6.78
C TYR A 133 -7.47 -19.92 5.26
N LEU A 134 -6.72 -20.77 4.54
CA LEU A 134 -6.77 -20.83 3.08
C LEU A 134 -8.18 -21.10 2.53
N ASP A 135 -8.95 -21.98 3.17
CA ASP A 135 -10.33 -22.27 2.74
C ASP A 135 -11.24 -21.05 2.80
N VAL A 136 -11.11 -20.25 3.88
CA VAL A 136 -11.87 -19.00 4.05
C VAL A 136 -11.39 -17.94 3.07
N VAL A 137 -10.07 -17.77 2.92
CA VAL A 137 -9.48 -16.82 1.98
C VAL A 137 -9.91 -17.11 0.54
N ASN A 138 -10.06 -18.39 0.18
CA ASN A 138 -10.47 -18.80 -1.16
C ASN A 138 -11.99 -18.73 -1.42
N SER A 139 -12.81 -18.44 -0.41
CA SER A 139 -14.27 -18.43 -0.55
C SER A 139 -14.92 -17.10 -0.18
N LEU A 140 -14.30 -16.32 0.71
CA LEU A 140 -14.87 -15.07 1.21
C LEU A 140 -14.74 -13.92 0.20
N GLY A 141 -15.87 -13.40 -0.27
CA GLY A 141 -15.90 -12.18 -1.08
C GLY A 141 -15.20 -12.31 -2.44
N VAL A 142 -15.17 -13.53 -3.00
CA VAL A 142 -14.52 -13.79 -4.29
C VAL A 142 -15.34 -13.18 -5.42
N ILE A 143 -14.80 -12.12 -6.01
CA ILE A 143 -15.35 -11.44 -7.18
C ILE A 143 -14.28 -11.22 -8.24
N LYS A 144 -14.66 -11.41 -9.51
CA LYS A 144 -13.79 -11.19 -10.66
C LYS A 144 -14.00 -9.75 -11.15
N THR A 145 -12.96 -8.94 -11.08
CA THR A 145 -12.99 -7.49 -11.36
C THR A 145 -11.69 -7.09 -12.05
N GLY A 146 -11.64 -5.86 -12.58
CA GLY A 146 -10.40 -5.26 -13.04
C GLY A 146 -9.48 -4.81 -11.90
N PHE A 147 -8.32 -4.28 -12.26
CA PHE A 147 -7.32 -3.76 -11.34
C PHE A 147 -6.72 -2.47 -11.87
N LEU A 148 -6.35 -1.55 -10.98
CA LEU A 148 -5.65 -0.32 -11.33
C LEU A 148 -4.43 -0.16 -10.42
N GLY A 149 -3.30 0.15 -11.03
CA GLY A 149 -2.06 0.45 -10.31
C GLY A 149 -1.08 1.27 -11.15
N THR A 150 -0.02 1.73 -10.49
CA THR A 150 1.06 2.47 -11.11
C THR A 150 2.17 1.53 -11.55
N VAL A 151 2.67 1.73 -12.78
CA VAL A 151 3.83 1.03 -13.33
C VAL A 151 4.83 2.01 -13.96
N LYS A 152 6.10 1.63 -13.98
CA LYS A 152 7.14 2.33 -14.76
C LYS A 152 6.99 2.03 -16.25
N GLU A 153 7.80 2.69 -17.07
CA GLU A 153 7.82 2.43 -18.52
C GLU A 153 8.20 1.00 -18.88
N ASP A 154 9.04 0.35 -18.08
CA ASP A 154 9.43 -1.05 -18.25
C ASP A 154 8.47 -2.05 -17.59
N GLY A 155 7.30 -1.57 -17.14
CA GLY A 155 6.26 -2.39 -16.51
C GLY A 155 6.51 -2.74 -15.05
N SER A 156 7.63 -2.29 -14.44
CA SER A 156 7.87 -2.56 -13.03
C SER A 156 6.85 -1.83 -12.15
N MET A 157 6.51 -2.41 -11.01
CA MET A 157 5.73 -1.74 -9.99
C MET A 157 6.41 -0.44 -9.54
N ASP A 158 5.61 0.61 -9.31
CA ASP A 158 6.07 1.82 -8.64
C ASP A 158 5.00 2.34 -7.67
N LEU A 159 5.44 3.01 -6.60
CA LEU A 159 4.58 3.55 -5.55
C LEU A 159 4.50 5.08 -5.55
N TYR A 160 5.26 5.74 -6.40
CA TYR A 160 5.48 7.18 -6.42
C TYR A 160 5.21 7.82 -7.80
N ASP A 161 5.81 7.31 -8.88
CA ASP A 161 5.75 7.93 -10.20
C ASP A 161 5.79 6.90 -11.36
N GLY A 162 5.17 7.25 -12.48
CA GLY A 162 5.01 6.36 -13.63
C GLY A 162 3.74 6.65 -14.43
N LYS A 163 3.09 5.60 -14.90
CA LYS A 163 1.79 5.64 -15.59
C LYS A 163 0.80 4.72 -14.89
N LEU A 164 -0.49 5.01 -15.06
CA LEU A 164 -1.56 4.14 -14.58
C LEU A 164 -1.81 3.02 -15.60
N ARG A 165 -1.91 1.79 -15.10
CA ARG A 165 -2.34 0.62 -15.86
C ARG A 165 -3.72 0.19 -15.39
N MET A 166 -4.74 0.39 -16.23
CA MET A 166 -6.08 -0.14 -15.99
C MET A 166 -6.19 -1.51 -16.64
N MET A 167 -6.26 -2.55 -15.82
CA MET A 167 -6.44 -3.94 -16.23
C MET A 167 -7.91 -4.34 -16.11
N SER A 168 -8.46 -4.90 -17.17
CA SER A 168 -9.78 -5.51 -17.21
C SER A 168 -9.79 -6.86 -16.50
N ALA A 169 -10.98 -7.37 -16.19
CA ALA A 169 -11.16 -8.67 -15.53
C ALA A 169 -10.59 -9.87 -16.32
N ASP A 170 -10.41 -9.72 -17.63
CA ASP A 170 -9.81 -10.73 -18.52
C ASP A 170 -8.28 -10.64 -18.61
N GLY A 171 -7.66 -9.67 -17.93
CA GLY A 171 -6.21 -9.43 -17.94
C GLY A 171 -5.73 -8.51 -19.06
N SER A 172 -6.58 -8.12 -20.01
CA SER A 172 -6.25 -7.05 -20.96
C SER A 172 -6.07 -5.73 -20.21
N TYR A 173 -5.22 -4.83 -20.70
CA TYR A 173 -4.99 -3.55 -20.03
C TYR A 173 -4.72 -2.41 -21.00
N GLU A 174 -4.93 -1.20 -20.50
CA GLU A 174 -4.54 0.05 -21.15
C GLU A 174 -3.73 0.91 -20.17
N ASP A 175 -2.60 1.43 -20.65
CA ASP A 175 -1.74 2.34 -19.88
C ASP A 175 -2.07 3.80 -20.25
N PHE A 176 -2.13 4.68 -19.25
CA PHE A 176 -2.43 6.11 -19.44
C PHE A 176 -1.75 7.00 -18.42
N LYS A 177 -1.58 8.29 -18.75
CA LYS A 177 -0.97 9.27 -17.86
C LYS A 177 -1.95 9.70 -16.77
N TYR A 178 -1.42 10.10 -15.62
CA TYR A 178 -2.24 10.62 -14.51
C TYR A 178 -3.12 11.81 -14.92
N GLU A 179 -2.62 12.66 -15.82
CA GLU A 179 -3.32 13.86 -16.29
C GLU A 179 -4.59 13.52 -17.07
N ASP A 180 -4.64 12.33 -17.69
CA ASP A 180 -5.75 11.88 -18.52
C ASP A 180 -6.80 11.09 -17.71
N TYR A 181 -6.67 11.01 -16.38
CA TYR A 181 -7.48 10.08 -15.56
C TYR A 181 -9.00 10.25 -15.74
N THR A 182 -9.49 11.44 -16.07
CA THR A 182 -10.92 11.73 -16.30
C THR A 182 -11.49 11.06 -17.56
N ASP A 183 -10.63 10.60 -18.47
CA ASP A 183 -11.02 9.83 -19.65
C ASP A 183 -11.13 8.33 -19.36
N TYR A 184 -10.57 7.89 -18.23
CA TYR A 184 -10.47 6.47 -17.84
C TYR A 184 -11.31 6.14 -16.61
N ILE A 185 -11.49 7.09 -15.69
CA ILE A 185 -12.19 6.90 -14.42
C ILE A 185 -13.43 7.78 -14.41
N SER A 186 -14.56 7.18 -14.07
CA SER A 186 -15.82 7.87 -13.79
C SER A 186 -16.30 7.46 -12.39
N GLU A 187 -17.22 8.23 -11.80
CA GLU A 187 -17.69 8.02 -10.44
C GLU A 187 -19.22 7.91 -10.42
N HIS A 188 -19.73 6.74 -10.01
CA HIS A 188 -21.15 6.52 -9.79
C HIS A 188 -21.53 6.86 -8.34
N VAL A 189 -22.79 7.27 -8.11
CA VAL A 189 -23.30 7.67 -6.78
C VAL A 189 -24.57 6.90 -6.46
N GLU A 190 -24.63 6.39 -5.24
CA GLU A 190 -25.79 5.70 -4.69
C GLU A 190 -26.44 6.55 -3.58
N PRO A 191 -27.78 6.58 -3.45
CA PRO A 191 -28.46 7.42 -2.46
C PRO A 191 -28.24 6.96 -1.01
N TRP A 192 -27.75 5.73 -0.81
CA TRP A 192 -27.53 5.10 0.49
C TRP A 192 -26.08 5.18 0.98
N SER A 193 -25.18 5.82 0.24
CA SER A 193 -23.76 5.94 0.59
C SER A 193 -23.18 7.30 0.19
N TYR A 194 -22.40 7.90 1.09
CA TYR A 194 -21.55 9.05 0.73
C TYR A 194 -20.30 8.64 -0.06
N LEU A 195 -19.87 7.39 0.08
CA LEU A 195 -18.77 6.85 -0.73
C LEU A 195 -19.27 6.64 -2.15
N LYS A 196 -18.58 7.25 -3.11
CA LYS A 196 -18.79 7.04 -4.54
C LYS A 196 -18.30 5.66 -4.97
N PHE A 197 -18.70 5.25 -6.16
CA PHE A 197 -18.33 3.99 -6.78
C PHE A 197 -17.53 4.27 -8.07
N PRO A 198 -16.20 4.45 -7.98
CA PRO A 198 -15.37 4.64 -9.16
C PRO A 198 -15.40 3.42 -10.07
N TYR A 199 -15.42 3.66 -11.39
CA TYR A 199 -15.44 2.60 -12.39
C TYR A 199 -14.66 3.01 -13.64
N ALA A 200 -14.21 2.01 -14.41
CA ALA A 200 -13.51 2.18 -15.66
C ALA A 200 -14.49 2.74 -16.71
N LYS A 201 -14.35 4.02 -17.03
CA LYS A 201 -15.27 4.79 -17.90
C LYS A 201 -15.44 4.15 -19.29
N LYS A 202 -14.36 3.59 -19.84
CA LYS A 202 -14.35 2.94 -21.16
C LYS A 202 -15.07 1.58 -21.18
N ALA A 203 -15.38 1.00 -20.02
CA ALA A 203 -16.19 -0.22 -19.94
C ALA A 203 -17.67 0.03 -20.29
N GLY A 204 -18.10 1.29 -20.40
CA GLY A 204 -19.47 1.66 -20.73
C GLY A 204 -20.34 1.81 -19.49
N GLU A 205 -21.47 1.12 -19.46
CA GLU A 205 -22.47 1.25 -18.39
C GLU A 205 -22.01 0.57 -17.10
N PHE A 206 -21.96 1.33 -16.01
CA PHE A 206 -21.59 0.82 -14.69
C PHE A 206 -22.57 -0.26 -14.21
N SER A 207 -22.05 -1.38 -13.69
CA SER A 207 -22.87 -2.45 -13.11
C SER A 207 -22.19 -3.05 -11.88
N MET A 208 -22.93 -3.12 -10.77
CA MET A 208 -22.57 -3.84 -9.54
C MET A 208 -23.16 -5.25 -9.47
N ASP A 209 -23.67 -5.78 -10.59
CA ASP A 209 -24.14 -7.17 -10.67
C ASP A 209 -23.00 -8.12 -10.28
N LEU A 210 -23.27 -9.09 -9.39
CA LEU A 210 -22.24 -9.99 -8.87
C LEU A 210 -21.80 -11.04 -9.91
N ASP A 211 -22.69 -11.41 -10.81
CA ASP A 211 -22.44 -12.40 -11.87
C ASP A 211 -21.79 -11.74 -13.10
N ASN A 212 -22.12 -10.46 -13.35
CA ASN A 212 -21.58 -9.68 -14.47
C ASN A 212 -21.26 -8.22 -14.09
N PRO A 213 -20.26 -7.98 -13.22
CA PRO A 213 -19.85 -6.63 -12.86
C PRO A 213 -19.22 -5.94 -14.07
N ASN A 214 -19.55 -4.67 -14.29
CA ASN A 214 -19.00 -3.91 -15.42
C ASN A 214 -18.30 -2.63 -14.97
N GLY A 215 -17.08 -2.44 -15.49
CA GLY A 215 -16.22 -1.33 -15.13
C GLY A 215 -15.67 -1.36 -13.69
N ILE A 216 -16.01 -2.37 -12.89
CA ILE A 216 -15.53 -2.49 -11.51
C ILE A 216 -14.05 -2.87 -11.51
N TYR A 217 -13.25 -2.06 -10.82
CA TYR A 217 -11.83 -2.34 -10.60
C TYR A 217 -11.45 -2.17 -9.13
N ARG A 218 -10.36 -2.83 -8.72
CA ARG A 218 -9.77 -2.68 -7.39
C ARG A 218 -8.41 -2.00 -7.48
N THR A 219 -7.99 -1.37 -6.39
CA THR A 219 -6.69 -0.70 -6.26
C THR A 219 -5.94 -1.23 -5.04
N ASN A 220 -4.66 -0.85 -4.91
CA ASN A 220 -3.77 -1.19 -3.80
C ASN A 220 -3.34 -2.67 -3.75
N THR A 221 -2.28 -2.96 -2.97
CA THR A 221 -1.73 -4.31 -2.69
C THR A 221 -1.83 -5.29 -3.86
N LEU A 222 -2.73 -6.27 -3.81
CA LEU A 222 -2.92 -7.30 -4.83
C LEU A 222 -3.22 -6.73 -6.22
N ALA A 223 -3.95 -5.60 -6.31
CA ALA A 223 -4.18 -4.93 -7.58
C ALA A 223 -2.86 -4.46 -8.21
N ARG A 224 -1.95 -3.89 -7.41
CA ARG A 224 -0.63 -3.44 -7.90
C ARG A 224 0.23 -4.63 -8.35
N MET A 225 0.15 -5.75 -7.61
CA MET A 225 0.84 -7.01 -7.98
C MET A 225 0.31 -7.57 -9.30
N ASN A 226 -1.02 -7.54 -9.49
CA ASN A 226 -1.66 -8.08 -10.69
C ASN A 226 -1.35 -7.25 -11.94
N VAL A 227 -1.24 -5.92 -11.83
CA VAL A 227 -0.99 -5.07 -13.01
C VAL A 227 0.49 -4.95 -13.39
N CYS A 228 1.42 -5.08 -12.43
CA CYS A 228 2.84 -4.95 -12.72
C CYS A 228 3.40 -6.20 -13.40
N ASP A 229 4.42 -6.01 -14.23
CA ASP A 229 5.13 -7.12 -14.88
C ASP A 229 6.22 -7.70 -13.97
N LYS A 230 6.74 -6.90 -13.04
CA LYS A 230 7.78 -7.25 -12.07
C LYS A 230 7.85 -6.24 -10.92
N ILE A 231 8.51 -6.63 -9.83
CA ILE A 231 8.94 -5.77 -8.73
C ILE A 231 10.44 -5.55 -8.86
N ASP A 232 10.90 -4.31 -8.77
CA ASP A 232 12.31 -3.95 -9.03
C ASP A 232 13.22 -4.07 -7.79
N THR A 233 12.67 -4.45 -6.64
CA THR A 233 13.44 -4.82 -5.45
C THR A 233 13.61 -6.34 -5.37
N PRO A 234 14.85 -6.85 -5.26
CA PRO A 234 15.15 -8.27 -5.52
C PRO A 234 14.52 -9.23 -4.52
N LEU A 235 14.36 -8.80 -3.26
CA LEU A 235 13.74 -9.64 -2.24
C LEU A 235 12.23 -9.76 -2.47
N ALA A 236 11.53 -8.65 -2.71
CA ALA A 236 10.10 -8.68 -2.96
C ALA A 236 9.74 -9.42 -4.25
N GLN A 237 10.59 -9.34 -5.29
CA GLN A 237 10.42 -10.09 -6.53
C GLN A 237 10.58 -11.61 -6.35
N ALA A 238 11.33 -12.05 -5.34
CA ALA A 238 11.55 -13.46 -5.06
C ALA A 238 10.45 -14.09 -4.20
N GLU A 239 9.58 -13.27 -3.60
CA GLU A 239 8.39 -13.70 -2.84
C GLU A 239 7.28 -14.21 -3.77
#